data_AF-A0A931R0P6-F1
#
_entry.id   AF-A0A931R0P6-F1
#
_cell.length_a   1.000
_cell.length_b   1.000
_cell.length_c   1.000
_cell.angle_alpha   90.00
_cell.angle_beta   90.00
_cell.angle_gamma   90.00
#
_symmetry.space_group_name_H-M   'P 1'
#
loop_
_entity.id
_entity.type
_entity.pdbx_description
1 polymer ?
#
loop_
_entity_poly.entity_id
_entity_poly.type
_entity_poly.pdbx_seq_one_letter_code
_entity_poly.pdbx_strand_id
1 'polypeptide(L)' 'MLALPAVLAAEAKPPRVDGPNIVLITIDTLRADHLSCYGYPFHTSPNIDKLAGEGVRFQNAYSPIPLTGPAHIALMT' A
#
# COMPACT_ATOMS: atom_id res chain seq x y z
N MET A 1 41.99 35.11 13.21
CA MET A 1 40.84 34.64 12.40
C MET A 1 40.98 33.13 12.29
N LEU A 2 40.45 32.37 13.26
CA LEU A 2 40.55 30.91 13.32
C LEU A 2 39.18 30.32 12.93
N ALA A 3 39.15 29.53 11.86
CA ALA A 3 37.96 28.80 11.42
C ALA A 3 37.87 27.47 12.19
N LEU A 4 36.74 27.23 12.85
CA LEU A 4 36.39 25.93 13.45
C LEU A 4 35.90 24.97 12.35
N PRO A 5 36.27 23.68 12.37
CA PRO A 5 35.73 22.71 11.43
C PRO A 5 34.30 22.33 11.83
N ALA A 6 33.38 22.36 10.89
CA ALA A 6 32.05 21.80 11.04
C ALA A 6 32.17 20.26 11.09
N VAL A 7 31.95 19.68 12.27
CA VAL A 7 31.79 18.23 12.41
C VAL A 7 30.43 17.88 11.81
N LEU A 8 30.45 17.24 10.64
CA LEU A 8 29.26 16.64 10.04
C LEU A 8 28.88 15.41 10.88
N ALA A 9 27.85 15.54 11.71
CA ALA A 9 27.27 14.40 12.40
C ALA A 9 26.71 13.43 11.35
N ALA A 10 27.26 12.22 11.30
CA ALA A 10 26.67 11.14 10.50
C ALA A 10 25.28 10.83 11.10
N GLU A 11 24.21 10.98 10.31
CA GLU A 11 22.89 10.52 10.71
C GLU A 11 22.94 9.01 10.96
N ALA A 12 22.59 8.60 12.18
CA ALA A 12 22.47 7.19 12.52
C ALA A 12 21.26 6.60 11.78
N LYS A 13 21.50 5.63 10.90
CA LYS A 13 20.44 4.89 10.23
C LYS A 13 19.56 4.20 11.29
N PRO A 14 18.22 4.35 11.22
CA PRO A 14 17.35 3.72 12.20
C PRO A 14 17.55 2.20 12.23
N PRO A 15 17.39 1.57 13.40
CA PRO A 15 17.54 0.12 13.54
C PRO A 15 16.58 -0.56 12.57
N ARG A 16 17.10 -1.56 11.83
CA ARG A 16 16.23 -2.39 10.99
C ARG A 16 15.31 -3.18 11.90
N VAL A 17 14.02 -3.08 11.64
CA VAL A 17 13.03 -3.97 12.25
C VAL A 17 13.18 -5.32 11.56
N ASP A 18 13.37 -6.39 12.34
CA ASP A 18 13.41 -7.76 11.81
C ASP A 18 12.01 -8.12 11.29
N GLY A 19 11.88 -8.41 10.00
CA GLY A 19 10.60 -8.75 9.36
C GLY A 19 10.53 -8.31 7.90
N PRO A 20 9.51 -8.75 7.15
CA PRO A 20 9.27 -8.23 5.81
C PRO A 20 8.84 -6.76 5.88
N ASN A 21 9.23 -5.99 4.87
CA ASN A 21 8.64 -4.66 4.68
C ASN A 21 7.18 -4.84 4.24
N ILE A 22 6.25 -4.13 4.88
CA ILE A 22 4.83 -4.16 4.55
C ILE A 22 4.45 -2.84 3.90
N VAL A 23 3.84 -2.91 2.73
CA VAL A 23 3.25 -1.75 2.04
C VAL A 23 1.76 -2.00 1.91
N LEU A 24 0.95 -1.23 2.64
CA LEU A 24 -0.50 -1.25 2.54
C LEU A 24 -0.93 -0.21 1.48
N ILE A 25 -1.55 -0.68 0.39
CA ILE A 25 -2.12 0.18 -0.66
C ILE A 25 -3.64 0.07 -0.55
N THR A 26 -4.32 1.19 -0.30
CA THR A 26 -5.78 1.29 -0.35
C THR A 26 -6.20 2.19 -1.51
N ILE A 27 -7.38 1.93 -2.09
CA ILE A 27 -7.95 2.74 -3.15
C ILE A 27 -9.38 3.09 -2.73
N ASP A 28 -9.67 4.38 -2.64
CA ASP A 28 -11.00 4.85 -2.24
C ASP A 28 -12.05 4.55 -3.31
N THR A 29 -13.23 4.11 -2.89
CA THR A 29 -14.38 3.80 -3.76
C THR A 29 -14.13 2.75 -4.87
N LEU A 30 -13.11 1.91 -4.74
CA LEU A 30 -12.79 0.89 -5.75
C LEU A 30 -13.86 -0.21 -5.80
N ARG A 31 -14.37 -0.49 -6.99
CA ARG A 31 -15.25 -1.64 -7.24
C ARG A 31 -14.46 -2.80 -7.84
N ALA A 32 -14.71 -4.01 -7.34
CA ALA A 32 -14.07 -5.22 -7.86
C ALA A 32 -14.39 -5.45 -9.35
N ASP A 33 -15.64 -5.19 -9.77
CA ASP A 33 -16.09 -5.40 -11.16
C ASP A 33 -15.50 -4.40 -12.18
N HIS A 34 -14.68 -3.44 -11.74
CA HIS A 34 -13.95 -2.49 -12.60
C HIS A 34 -12.46 -2.82 -12.75
N LEU A 35 -12.03 -3.98 -12.25
CA LEU A 35 -10.68 -4.50 -12.37
C LEU A 35 -10.65 -5.66 -13.38
N SER A 36 -9.71 -5.65 -14.32
CA SER A 36 -9.62 -6.69 -15.36
C SER A 36 -9.33 -8.06 -14.77
N CYS A 37 -8.57 -8.15 -13.68
CA CYS A 37 -8.36 -9.42 -12.98
C CYS A 37 -9.67 -10.02 -12.42
N TYR A 38 -10.72 -9.24 -12.18
CA TYR A 38 -12.04 -9.73 -11.77
C TYR A 38 -13.03 -9.88 -12.94
N GLY A 39 -12.57 -9.74 -14.19
CA GLY A 39 -13.38 -9.95 -15.39
C GLY A 39 -13.93 -8.68 -16.04
N TYR A 40 -13.46 -7.49 -15.64
CA TYR A 40 -13.80 -6.25 -16.35
C TYR A 40 -13.31 -6.32 -17.81
N PRO A 41 -14.14 -5.98 -18.81
CA PRO A 41 -13.80 -6.19 -20.24
C PRO A 41 -12.65 -5.31 -20.75
N PHE A 42 -12.33 -4.23 -20.05
CA PHE A 42 -11.25 -3.34 -20.44
C PHE A 42 -10.02 -3.57 -19.54
N HIS A 43 -8.83 -3.57 -20.13
CA HIS A 43 -7.58 -3.72 -19.40
C HIS A 43 -7.15 -2.39 -18.75
N THR A 44 -7.85 -2.00 -17.69
CA THR A 44 -7.64 -0.73 -16.98
C THR A 44 -6.70 -0.86 -15.77
N SER A 45 -6.37 -2.09 -15.36
CA SER A 45 -5.62 -2.35 -14.12
C SER A 45 -4.35 -3.21 -14.28
N PRO A 46 -3.46 -2.97 -15.26
CA PRO A 46 -2.30 -3.82 -15.55
C PRO A 46 -1.40 -4.14 -14.34
N ASN A 47 -1.13 -3.14 -13.50
CA ASN A 47 -0.28 -3.32 -12.32
C ASN A 47 -0.97 -4.14 -11.22
N ILE A 48 -2.29 -4.00 -11.06
CA ILE A 48 -3.07 -4.78 -10.10
C ILE A 48 -3.21 -6.22 -10.61
N ASP A 49 -3.37 -6.41 -11.92
CA ASP A 49 -3.45 -7.72 -12.55
C ASP A 49 -2.15 -8.50 -12.35
N LYS A 50 -1.00 -7.85 -12.53
CA LYS A 50 0.31 -8.44 -12.25
C LYS A 50 0.43 -8.84 -10.78
N LEU A 51 0.07 -7.95 -9.86
CA LEU A 51 0.10 -8.24 -8.42
C LEU A 51 -0.81 -9.43 -8.06
N ALA A 52 -1.99 -9.51 -8.67
CA ALA A 52 -2.92 -10.62 -8.47
C ALA A 52 -2.41 -11.96 -9.03
N GLY A 53 -1.59 -11.94 -10.09
CA GLY A 53 -0.97 -13.15 -10.67
C GLY A 53 0.27 -13.64 -9.92
N GLU A 54 0.99 -12.75 -9.24
CA GLU A 54 2.17 -13.07 -8.43
C GLU A 54 1.83 -13.38 -6.97
N GLY A 55 0.61 -13.05 -6.53
CA GLY A 55 0.16 -13.16 -5.14
C GLY A 55 -1.11 -13.98 -4.96
N VAL A 56 -1.84 -13.67 -3.88
CA VAL A 56 -3.13 -14.27 -3.56
C VAL A 56 -4.23 -13.26 -3.78
N ARG A 57 -5.25 -13.63 -4.56
CA ARG A 57 -6.44 -12.81 -4.82
C ARG A 57 -7.66 -13.38 -4.12
N PHE A 58 -8.30 -12.55 -3.29
CA PHE A 58 -9.56 -12.90 -2.64
C PHE A 58 -10.74 -12.57 -3.55
N GLN A 59 -11.49 -13.57 -4.00
CA GLN A 59 -12.69 -13.35 -4.83
C GLN A 59 -13.81 -12.62 -4.07
N ASN A 60 -13.89 -12.86 -2.76
CA ASN A 60 -14.96 -12.36 -1.88
C ASN A 60 -14.35 -11.54 -0.73
N ALA A 61 -13.84 -10.34 -1.05
CA ALA A 61 -13.37 -9.36 -0.06
C ALA A 61 -14.39 -8.22 0.06
N TYR A 62 -14.96 -8.03 1.24
CA TYR A 62 -16.02 -7.04 1.48
C TYR A 62 -15.55 -5.94 2.43
N SER A 63 -16.01 -4.71 2.18
CA SER A 63 -15.88 -3.63 3.16
C SER A 63 -16.89 -3.84 4.29
N PRO A 64 -16.50 -3.63 5.57
CA PRO A 64 -17.45 -3.68 6.68
C PRO A 64 -18.55 -2.62 6.56
N ILE A 65 -18.26 -1.50 5.88
CA ILE A 65 -19.19 -0.39 5.65
C ILE A 65 -18.83 0.37 4.37
N PRO A 66 -19.79 0.75 3.50
CA PRO A 66 -19.50 1.45 2.25
C PRO A 66 -19.36 2.97 2.47
N LEU A 67 -18.60 3.40 3.48
CA LEU A 67 -18.28 4.80 3.77
C LEU A 67 -16.78 4.95 3.98
N THR A 68 -16.14 5.84 3.21
CA THR A 68 -14.68 6.01 3.15
C THR A 68 -14.03 6.14 4.53
N GLY A 69 -14.50 7.07 5.36
CA GLY A 69 -13.92 7.31 6.69
C GLY A 69 -14.03 6.08 7.61
N PRO A 70 -15.25 5.62 7.92
CA PRO A 70 -15.46 4.43 8.75
C PRO A 70 -14.74 3.17 8.23
N ALA A 71 -14.68 2.94 6.90
CA ALA A 71 -13.98 1.80 6.33
C ALA A 71 -12.47 1.85 6.55
N HIS A 72 -11.85 3.03 6.38
CA HIS A 72 -10.40 3.18 6.63
C HIS A 72 -10.08 3.12 8.13
N ILE A 73 -10.95 3.64 9.00
CA ILE A 73 -10.78 3.51 10.45
C ILE A 73 -10.78 2.02 10.84
N ALA A 74 -11.73 1.23 10.32
CA ALA A 74 -11.82 -0.20 10.58
C ALA A 74 -10.61 -1.02 10.09
N LEU A 75 -9.83 -0.52 9.12
CA LEU A 75 -8.58 -1.16 8.70
C LEU A 75 -7.43 -0.91 9.69
N MET A 76 -7.51 0.16 10.48
CA MET A 76 -6.41 0.66 11.31
C MET A 76 -6.59 0.35 12.81
N THR A 77 -7.73 -0.22 13.21
CA THR A 77 -8.09 -0.55 14.60
C THR A 77 -8.70 -1.94 14.70
#